data_AF-B6WQ32-F1
#
_entry.id   AF-B6WQ32-F1
#
_cell.length_a   1.000
_cell.length_b   1.000
_cell.length_c   1.000
_cell.angle_alpha   90.00
_cell.angle_beta   90.00
_cell.angle_gamma   90.00
#
_symmetry.space_group_name_H-M   'P 1'
#
loop_
_entity.id
_entity.type
_entity.pdbx_description
1 polymer ?
#
loop_
_entity_poly.entity_id
_entity_poly.type
_entity_poly.pdbx_seq_one_letter_code
_entity_poly.pdbx_strand_id
1 'polypeptide(L)'
;MLLPRSKRSIASLHIGYKALRQDLSDVLTLYSTDEIEGQLGKIVPENPLAFGVNIAMANAAIGIKCIGVDSDDLAGYKAAKDRLETHDPVYALVPLTFDASVLSMFKLHAEQMSQPERGMWRIALGCTHLVTEKEVATGTGKVSRDGDGDLVRLLSEEAAFLSSYVDAGDTLVMTDLGGTEHEYTVSSVVSEDLLTITQSAPFDEELFTEAGEYRFRVMHSLDKLGQANEIAATSKAYGSSRFVNIWPDVCIVGERELPGYYLACAVAGGIGGLPSHYGFTRLSIAGIDGLKNSNSYFNNDQLDAMADGGTFIFVQASSTAPPHIRHQLTTDRSTLEMQELSFVKNFDYVSYICRDTMNAFIGQYNITQSTLATLRTALRGVLETLKLDTSPKIGSRVLDYNITSVAQMEDVRDRVEMIAEVSFPYPLNTIGLHLTAVHMRITSN
;
A
#
# COMPACT_ATOMS: atom_id res chain seq x y z
N MET A 1 -19.18 60.18 -41.64
CA MET A 1 -17.98 59.63 -40.96
C MET A 1 -18.43 59.16 -39.58
N LEU A 2 -18.66 57.85 -39.40
CA LEU A 2 -19.15 57.23 -38.16
C LEU A 2 -18.17 56.09 -37.81
N LEU A 3 -17.52 56.18 -36.64
CA LEU A 3 -16.56 55.21 -36.12
C LEU A 3 -17.26 53.89 -35.70
N PRO A 4 -16.61 52.73 -35.86
CA PRO A 4 -17.21 51.45 -35.47
C PRO A 4 -17.11 51.22 -33.96
N ARG A 5 -18.20 50.74 -33.36
CA ARG A 5 -18.27 50.32 -31.95
C ARG A 5 -17.42 49.06 -31.73
N SER A 6 -16.49 49.15 -30.78
CA SER A 6 -15.75 48.02 -30.22
C SER A 6 -16.72 47.01 -29.57
N LYS A 7 -16.72 45.76 -30.05
CA LYS A 7 -17.38 44.63 -29.38
C LYS A 7 -16.50 44.18 -28.21
N ARG A 8 -16.92 44.45 -26.97
CA ARG A 8 -16.36 43.80 -25.78
C ARG A 8 -16.98 42.41 -25.64
N SER A 9 -16.15 41.37 -25.75
CA SER A 9 -16.49 40.00 -25.35
C SER A 9 -16.50 39.93 -23.83
N ILE A 10 -17.62 39.53 -23.22
CA ILE A 10 -17.72 39.26 -21.79
C ILE A 10 -17.42 37.76 -21.62
N ALA A 11 -16.28 37.43 -21.03
CA ALA A 11 -15.95 36.07 -20.65
C ALA A 11 -16.33 35.83 -19.19
N SER A 12 -17.08 34.78 -18.91
CA SER A 12 -17.49 34.38 -17.56
C SER A 12 -16.34 33.62 -16.88
N LEU A 13 -15.61 34.27 -15.98
CA LEU A 13 -14.61 33.62 -15.14
C LEU A 13 -15.33 32.83 -14.04
N HIS A 14 -15.24 31.50 -14.09
CA HIS A 14 -15.71 30.63 -13.03
C HIS A 14 -14.53 30.29 -12.13
N ILE A 15 -14.55 30.76 -10.89
CA ILE A 15 -13.56 30.43 -9.87
C ILE A 15 -14.09 29.23 -9.09
N GLY A 16 -13.45 28.07 -9.26
CA GLY A 16 -13.65 26.92 -8.38
C GLY A 16 -12.77 27.04 -7.14
N TYR A 17 -13.25 26.60 -5.99
CA TYR A 17 -12.45 26.47 -4.77
C TYR A 17 -12.50 25.02 -4.27
N LYS A 18 -11.39 24.55 -3.71
CA LYS A 18 -11.31 23.29 -2.96
C LYS A 18 -11.13 23.67 -1.49
N ALA A 19 -12.03 23.21 -0.63
CA ALA A 19 -11.94 23.42 0.81
C ALA A 19 -12.11 22.09 1.54
N LEU A 20 -11.30 21.89 2.59
CA LEU A 20 -11.41 20.72 3.45
C LEU A 20 -12.63 20.88 4.37
N ARG A 21 -13.47 19.85 4.41
CA ARG A 21 -14.66 19.80 5.27
C ARG A 21 -14.27 19.25 6.64
N GLN A 22 -14.29 20.12 7.66
CA GLN A 22 -13.99 19.75 9.05
C GLN A 22 -15.19 19.15 9.79
N ASP A 23 -16.40 19.26 9.22
CA ASP A 23 -17.63 18.71 9.80
C ASP A 23 -17.74 17.18 9.69
N LEU A 24 -16.85 16.55 8.92
CA LEU A 24 -16.76 15.09 8.74
C LEU A 24 -15.76 14.44 9.72
N SER A 25 -15.60 15.04 10.89
CA SER A 25 -14.61 14.63 11.90
C SER A 25 -14.90 13.27 12.54
N ASP A 26 -16.15 12.79 12.50
CA ASP A 26 -16.58 11.52 13.08
C ASP A 26 -16.76 10.42 12.03
N VAL A 27 -16.77 9.17 12.47
CA VAL A 27 -16.96 8.01 11.59
C VAL A 27 -18.41 7.91 11.12
N LEU A 28 -18.60 8.00 9.82
CA LEU A 28 -19.89 7.81 9.14
C LEU A 28 -19.95 6.42 8.52
N THR A 29 -21.15 5.85 8.39
CA THR A 29 -21.39 4.61 7.63
C THR A 29 -22.40 4.90 6.53
N LEU A 30 -22.04 4.59 5.29
CA LEU A 30 -22.81 4.91 4.10
C LEU A 30 -23.21 3.63 3.35
N TYR A 31 -24.46 3.55 2.92
CA TYR A 31 -25.06 2.36 2.30
C TYR A 31 -25.52 2.57 0.86
N SER A 32 -25.54 3.81 0.36
CA SER A 32 -25.98 4.12 -1.01
C SER A 32 -25.22 5.30 -1.61
N THR A 33 -25.25 5.41 -2.94
CA THR A 33 -24.72 6.58 -3.66
C THR A 33 -25.41 7.87 -3.25
N ASP A 34 -26.72 7.82 -2.97
CA ASP A 34 -27.51 8.97 -2.53
C ASP A 34 -27.06 9.45 -1.15
N GLU A 35 -26.71 8.53 -0.25
CA GLU A 35 -26.12 8.87 1.06
C GLU A 35 -24.72 9.50 0.92
N ILE A 36 -23.90 9.01 -0.02
CA ILE A 36 -22.60 9.64 -0.32
C ILE A 36 -22.81 11.09 -0.77
N GLU A 37 -23.68 11.33 -1.75
CA GLU A 37 -23.93 12.67 -2.27
C GLU A 37 -24.55 13.60 -1.22
N GLY A 38 -25.45 13.08 -0.39
CA GLY A 38 -26.10 13.83 0.68
C GLY A 38 -25.17 14.19 1.84
N GLN A 39 -24.24 13.30 2.24
CA GLN A 39 -23.38 13.52 3.41
C GLN A 39 -21.99 14.04 3.03
N LEU A 40 -21.33 13.41 2.06
CA LEU A 40 -19.96 13.74 1.66
C LEU A 40 -19.90 14.77 0.52
N GLY A 41 -20.97 14.87 -0.27
CA GLY A 41 -21.06 15.74 -1.44
C GLY A 41 -20.76 15.01 -2.75
N LYS A 42 -20.53 15.77 -3.82
CA LYS A 42 -20.39 15.22 -5.19
C LYS A 42 -19.31 14.11 -5.27
N ILE A 43 -19.65 13.05 -5.98
CA ILE A 43 -18.75 11.92 -6.27
C ILE A 43 -17.84 12.30 -7.44
N VAL A 44 -16.79 13.05 -7.15
CA VAL A 44 -15.79 13.48 -8.14
C VAL A 44 -14.38 13.33 -7.56
N PRO A 45 -13.34 13.12 -8.37
CA PRO A 45 -11.96 12.97 -7.88
C PRO A 45 -11.42 14.13 -7.03
N GLU A 46 -11.97 15.34 -7.19
CA GLU A 46 -11.64 16.49 -6.36
C GLU A 46 -12.14 16.35 -4.91
N ASN A 47 -13.11 15.46 -4.68
CA ASN A 47 -13.59 14.99 -3.39
C ASN A 47 -13.14 13.52 -3.18
N PRO A 48 -11.86 13.31 -2.80
CA PRO A 48 -11.27 11.98 -2.80
C PRO A 48 -11.97 10.99 -1.85
N LEU A 49 -12.54 11.49 -0.74
CA LEU A 49 -13.27 10.66 0.21
C LEU A 49 -14.56 10.11 -0.41
N ALA A 50 -15.41 10.96 -0.99
CA ALA A 50 -16.65 10.52 -1.64
C ALA A 50 -16.37 9.59 -2.83
N PHE A 51 -15.33 9.90 -3.61
CA PHE A 51 -14.94 9.09 -4.76
C PHE A 51 -14.41 7.71 -4.34
N GLY A 52 -13.54 7.66 -3.32
CA GLY A 52 -13.01 6.41 -2.77
C GLY A 52 -14.09 5.52 -2.16
N VAL A 53 -15.04 6.10 -1.42
CA VAL A 53 -16.19 5.36 -0.88
C VAL A 53 -17.04 4.77 -2.01
N ASN A 54 -17.31 5.53 -3.07
CA ASN A 54 -18.07 5.03 -4.22
C ASN A 54 -17.37 3.84 -4.91
N ILE A 55 -16.05 3.89 -5.07
CA ILE A 55 -15.27 2.78 -5.64
C ILE A 55 -15.29 1.54 -4.72
N ALA A 56 -15.16 1.73 -3.40
CA ALA A 56 -15.26 0.64 -2.45
C ALA A 56 -16.66 -0.02 -2.50
N MET A 57 -17.71 0.78 -2.57
CA MET A 57 -19.10 0.32 -2.69
C MET A 57 -19.36 -0.45 -3.99
N ALA A 58 -18.69 -0.13 -5.09
CA ALA A 58 -18.81 -0.90 -6.33
C ALA A 58 -18.38 -2.37 -6.17
N ASN A 59 -17.60 -2.69 -5.13
CA ASN A 59 -17.08 -4.03 -4.84
C ASN A 59 -17.70 -4.67 -3.59
N ALA A 60 -18.64 -3.99 -2.91
CA ALA A 60 -19.24 -4.46 -1.66
C ALA A 60 -20.72 -4.08 -1.56
N ALA A 61 -21.58 -5.05 -1.24
CA ALA A 61 -22.99 -4.79 -0.92
C ALA A 61 -23.22 -4.55 0.58
N ILE A 62 -22.29 -3.86 1.24
CA ILE A 62 -22.32 -3.56 2.68
C ILE A 62 -22.06 -2.07 2.93
N GLY A 63 -22.37 -1.59 4.14
CA GLY A 63 -22.08 -0.23 4.54
C GLY A 63 -20.58 0.05 4.59
N ILE A 64 -20.13 1.12 3.94
CA ILE A 64 -18.73 1.57 3.96
C ILE A 64 -18.57 2.64 5.03
N LYS A 65 -17.57 2.47 5.89
CA LYS A 65 -17.20 3.45 6.91
C LYS A 65 -16.19 4.44 6.36
N CYS A 66 -16.39 5.72 6.63
CA CYS A 66 -15.48 6.79 6.21
C CYS A 66 -15.36 7.86 7.30
N ILE A 67 -14.25 8.59 7.27
CA ILE A 67 -13.95 9.70 8.18
C ILE A 67 -13.16 10.76 7.40
N GLY A 68 -13.46 12.03 7.62
CA GLY A 68 -12.69 13.15 7.10
C GLY A 68 -11.48 13.45 7.98
N VAL A 69 -10.43 14.02 7.38
CA VAL A 69 -9.26 14.53 8.12
C VAL A 69 -9.43 16.02 8.43
N ASP A 70 -8.91 16.46 9.56
CA ASP A 70 -8.98 17.86 9.99
C ASP A 70 -8.02 18.77 9.18
N SER A 71 -6.91 18.18 8.70
CA SER A 71 -5.88 18.75 7.84
C SER A 71 -5.26 17.65 6.95
N ASP A 72 -4.77 18.03 5.76
CA ASP A 72 -4.10 17.11 4.83
C ASP A 72 -2.59 17.00 5.14
N ASP A 73 -2.30 16.60 6.38
CA ASP A 73 -0.96 16.39 6.90
C ASP A 73 -0.95 15.28 7.95
N LEU A 74 0.23 14.85 8.38
CA LEU A 74 0.38 13.77 9.36
C LEU A 74 -0.44 14.02 10.65
N ALA A 75 -0.60 15.27 11.08
CA ALA A 75 -1.36 15.61 12.28
C ALA A 75 -2.86 15.35 12.09
N GLY A 76 -3.43 15.76 10.95
CA GLY A 76 -4.83 15.53 10.62
C GLY A 76 -5.16 14.05 10.46
N TYR A 77 -4.29 13.28 9.79
CA TYR A 77 -4.45 11.83 9.70
C TYR A 77 -4.34 11.12 11.06
N LYS A 78 -3.44 11.60 11.94
CA LYS A 78 -3.31 11.07 13.31
C LYS A 78 -4.59 11.29 14.11
N ALA A 79 -5.19 12.48 14.05
CA ALA A 79 -6.46 12.77 14.72
C ALA A 79 -7.58 11.84 14.23
N ALA A 80 -7.71 11.63 12.91
CA ALA A 80 -8.68 10.70 12.35
C ALA A 80 -8.44 9.24 12.80
N LYS A 81 -7.17 8.80 12.84
CA LYS A 81 -6.78 7.47 13.33
C LYS A 81 -7.16 7.28 14.82
N ASP A 82 -6.92 8.28 15.66
CA ASP A 82 -7.25 8.23 17.09
C ASP A 82 -8.77 8.11 17.30
N ARG A 83 -9.58 8.83 16.50
CA ARG A 83 -11.05 8.70 16.52
C ARG A 83 -11.50 7.31 16.04
N LEU A 84 -10.82 6.72 15.06
CA LEU A 84 -11.10 5.36 14.57
C LEU A 84 -10.76 4.25 15.58
N GLU A 85 -9.99 4.52 16.65
CA GLU A 85 -9.59 3.50 17.62
C GLU A 85 -10.79 2.94 18.39
N THR A 86 -11.78 3.77 18.72
CA THR A 86 -12.95 3.40 19.53
C THR A 86 -14.05 2.68 18.75
N HIS A 87 -13.95 2.63 17.42
CA HIS A 87 -14.94 1.99 16.56
C HIS A 87 -14.58 0.53 16.28
N ASP A 88 -15.53 -0.37 16.57
CA ASP A 88 -15.49 -1.80 16.24
C ASP A 88 -16.88 -2.19 15.68
N PRO A 89 -17.00 -2.88 14.52
CA PRO A 89 -15.92 -3.38 13.66
C PRO A 89 -15.43 -2.37 12.61
N VAL A 90 -14.11 -2.33 12.44
CA VAL A 90 -13.39 -1.70 11.32
C VAL A 90 -12.24 -2.63 10.96
N TYR A 91 -12.19 -3.16 9.74
CA TYR A 91 -11.19 -4.16 9.34
C TYR A 91 -10.17 -3.61 8.33
N ALA A 92 -10.60 -3.17 7.15
CA ALA A 92 -9.73 -2.67 6.09
C ALA A 92 -9.68 -1.13 6.09
N LEU A 93 -8.50 -0.55 6.25
CA LEU A 93 -8.26 0.90 6.30
C LEU A 93 -7.54 1.37 5.03
N VAL A 94 -8.02 2.46 4.42
CA VAL A 94 -7.41 3.07 3.23
C VAL A 94 -7.19 4.57 3.46
N PRO A 95 -5.95 5.03 3.68
CA PRO A 95 -5.67 6.44 3.98
C PRO A 95 -5.75 7.41 2.78
N LEU A 96 -5.97 6.94 1.55
CA LEU A 96 -6.09 7.80 0.34
C LEU A 96 -4.89 8.75 0.10
N THR A 97 -3.69 8.34 0.46
CA THR A 97 -2.46 9.12 0.28
C THR A 97 -1.29 8.24 -0.14
N PHE A 98 -0.25 8.86 -0.69
CA PHE A 98 1.04 8.24 -0.97
C PHE A 98 2.11 8.59 0.07
N ASP A 99 1.78 9.42 1.07
CA ASP A 99 2.72 9.82 2.11
C ASP A 99 3.16 8.59 2.93
N ALA A 100 4.43 8.22 2.80
CA ALA A 100 5.00 7.05 3.45
C ALA A 100 4.90 7.10 4.98
N SER A 101 4.93 8.30 5.58
CA SER A 101 4.80 8.49 7.03
C SER A 101 3.37 8.20 7.48
N VAL A 102 2.37 8.68 6.72
CA VAL A 102 0.96 8.38 7.00
C VAL A 102 0.68 6.89 6.82
N LEU A 103 1.15 6.28 5.73
CA LEU A 103 0.99 4.83 5.49
C LEU A 103 1.63 4.00 6.60
N SER A 104 2.85 4.35 7.02
CA SER A 104 3.55 3.69 8.14
C SER A 104 2.78 3.83 9.46
N MET A 105 2.17 4.99 9.72
CA MET A 105 1.33 5.20 10.89
C MET A 105 0.10 4.28 10.90
N PHE A 106 -0.60 4.15 9.78
CA PHE A 106 -1.77 3.25 9.69
C PHE A 106 -1.38 1.77 9.72
N LYS A 107 -0.21 1.41 9.18
CA LYS A 107 0.39 0.08 9.34
C LYS A 107 0.63 -0.26 10.81
N LEU A 108 1.29 0.63 11.55
CA LEU A 108 1.54 0.44 12.99
C LEU A 108 0.23 0.39 13.79
N HIS A 109 -0.76 1.20 13.43
CA HIS A 109 -2.09 1.15 14.02
C HIS A 109 -2.74 -0.22 13.83
N ALA A 110 -2.70 -0.76 12.61
CA ALA A 110 -3.27 -2.07 12.31
C ALA A 110 -2.57 -3.18 13.13
N GLU A 111 -1.25 -3.12 13.30
CA GLU A 111 -0.48 -4.04 14.15
C GLU A 111 -0.88 -3.94 15.63
N GLN A 112 -1.03 -2.72 16.15
CA GLN A 112 -1.40 -2.49 17.55
C GLN A 112 -2.82 -2.97 17.87
N MET A 113 -3.78 -2.70 16.98
CA MET A 113 -5.16 -3.11 17.18
C MET A 113 -5.36 -4.62 17.02
N SER A 114 -4.51 -5.26 16.22
CA SER A 114 -4.53 -6.72 16.01
C SER A 114 -3.83 -7.52 17.11
N GLN A 115 -3.27 -6.86 18.14
CA GLN A 115 -2.70 -7.55 19.28
C GLN A 115 -3.78 -8.35 20.03
N PRO A 116 -3.46 -9.53 20.57
CA PRO A 116 -4.42 -10.37 21.28
C PRO A 116 -5.17 -9.64 22.41
N GLU A 117 -4.51 -8.69 23.09
CA GLU A 117 -5.10 -7.91 24.18
C GLU A 117 -6.15 -6.90 23.70
N ARG A 118 -6.01 -6.40 22.45
CA ARG A 118 -6.98 -5.49 21.84
C ARG A 118 -8.08 -6.25 21.12
N GLY A 119 -7.73 -7.35 20.43
CA GLY A 119 -8.66 -8.20 19.71
C GLY A 119 -9.46 -7.47 18.63
N MET A 120 -8.94 -6.37 18.08
CA MET A 120 -9.58 -5.55 17.04
C MET A 120 -8.77 -5.66 15.75
N TRP A 121 -8.70 -6.87 15.19
CA TRP A 121 -7.89 -7.17 14.02
C TRP A 121 -8.16 -6.21 12.86
N ARG A 122 -7.10 -5.64 12.31
CA ARG A 122 -7.15 -4.61 11.27
C ARG A 122 -6.06 -4.85 10.23
N ILE A 123 -6.30 -4.35 9.03
CA ILE A 123 -5.32 -4.26 7.96
C ILE A 123 -5.36 -2.85 7.34
N ALA A 124 -4.21 -2.34 6.93
CA ALA A 124 -4.08 -1.10 6.19
C ALA A 124 -3.69 -1.40 4.73
N LEU A 125 -4.30 -0.70 3.79
CA LEU A 125 -4.00 -0.80 2.37
C LEU A 125 -3.47 0.55 1.90
N GLY A 126 -2.28 0.52 1.31
CA GLY A 126 -1.61 1.69 0.77
C GLY A 126 -1.26 1.53 -0.70
N CYS A 127 -0.70 2.58 -1.26
CA CYS A 127 -0.14 2.60 -2.60
C CYS A 127 1.10 3.49 -2.57
N THR A 128 2.09 3.21 -3.41
CA THR A 128 3.37 3.93 -3.45
C THR A 128 3.59 4.51 -4.84
N HIS A 129 4.24 5.67 -4.93
CA HIS A 129 4.59 6.29 -6.20
C HIS A 129 5.67 5.51 -6.96
N LEU A 130 5.66 5.64 -8.29
CA LEU A 130 6.81 5.22 -9.10
C LEU A 130 8.01 6.13 -8.81
N VAL A 131 9.09 5.55 -8.31
CA VAL A 131 10.38 6.23 -8.19
C VAL A 131 11.16 6.04 -9.48
N THR A 132 11.43 7.11 -10.22
CA THR A 132 12.21 7.07 -11.48
C THR A 132 13.66 7.47 -11.29
N GLU A 133 13.96 8.22 -10.24
CA GLU A 133 15.29 8.70 -9.91
C GLU A 133 15.52 8.55 -8.40
N LYS A 134 16.78 8.31 -8.02
CA LYS A 134 17.17 8.10 -6.63
C LYS A 134 18.38 8.94 -6.28
N GLU A 135 18.34 9.59 -5.13
CA GLU A 135 19.55 10.22 -4.58
C GLU A 135 20.53 9.12 -4.14
N VAL A 136 21.70 9.10 -4.78
CA VAL A 136 22.75 8.10 -4.52
C VAL A 136 23.90 8.68 -3.71
N ALA A 137 24.19 9.98 -3.85
CA ALA A 137 25.23 10.65 -3.07
C ALA A 137 24.82 12.07 -2.70
N THR A 138 25.28 12.57 -1.55
CA THR A 138 25.06 13.94 -1.10
C THR A 138 26.23 14.37 -0.23
N GLY A 139 26.57 15.65 -0.21
CA GLY A 139 27.69 16.16 0.58
C GLY A 139 28.09 17.59 0.24
N THR A 140 29.31 17.96 0.65
CA THR A 140 29.97 19.18 0.20
C THR A 140 31.20 18.86 -0.63
N GLY A 141 31.47 19.65 -1.66
CA GLY A 141 32.59 19.42 -2.56
C GLY A 141 33.18 20.72 -3.10
N LYS A 142 34.46 20.63 -3.45
CA LYS A 142 35.22 21.69 -4.13
C LYS A 142 35.25 21.41 -5.61
N VAL A 143 35.17 22.46 -6.41
CA VAL A 143 35.24 22.38 -7.86
C VAL A 143 36.60 22.80 -8.38
N SER A 144 37.04 22.24 -9.49
CA SER A 144 38.22 22.71 -10.21
C SER A 144 37.96 22.81 -11.70
N ARG A 145 38.62 23.78 -12.33
CA ARG A 145 38.46 24.09 -13.75
C ARG A 145 39.48 23.35 -14.61
N ASP A 146 39.13 23.11 -15.86
CA ASP A 146 40.13 22.76 -16.87
C ASP A 146 40.84 24.01 -17.41
N GLY A 147 41.86 23.80 -18.23
CA GLY A 147 42.65 24.89 -18.83
C GLY A 147 41.85 25.83 -19.75
N ASP A 148 40.61 25.47 -20.10
CA ASP A 148 39.72 26.24 -20.98
C ASP A 148 38.69 27.07 -20.19
N GLY A 149 38.68 26.94 -18.85
CA GLY A 149 37.90 27.78 -17.95
C GLY A 149 36.53 27.21 -17.59
N ASP A 150 36.19 25.97 -17.96
CA ASP A 150 34.96 25.31 -17.51
C ASP A 150 35.20 24.47 -16.26
N LEU A 151 34.17 24.30 -15.43
CA LEU A 151 34.24 23.44 -14.24
C LEU A 151 34.16 21.99 -14.69
N VAL A 152 35.25 21.26 -14.52
CA VAL A 152 35.37 19.90 -15.04
C VAL A 152 35.41 18.86 -13.94
N ARG A 153 35.73 19.23 -12.70
CA ARG A 153 35.84 18.25 -11.61
C ARG A 153 35.20 18.71 -10.32
N LEU A 154 34.57 17.76 -9.62
CA LEU A 154 34.08 17.90 -8.25
C LEU A 154 34.85 16.92 -7.35
N LEU A 155 35.53 17.45 -6.35
CA LEU A 155 36.22 16.69 -5.30
C LEU A 155 35.45 16.82 -3.98
N SER A 156 35.08 15.69 -3.36
CA SER A 156 34.44 15.66 -2.06
C SER A 156 35.08 14.58 -1.18
N GLU A 157 35.77 15.00 -0.12
CA GLU A 157 36.45 14.09 0.82
C GLU A 157 35.47 13.26 1.67
N GLU A 158 34.21 13.70 1.75
CA GLU A 158 33.15 13.03 2.51
C GLU A 158 32.32 12.08 1.64
N ALA A 159 32.41 12.20 0.32
CA ALA A 159 31.66 11.37 -0.61
C ALA A 159 32.30 10.01 -0.82
N ALA A 160 31.46 9.06 -1.21
CA ALA A 160 31.88 7.71 -1.58
C ALA A 160 31.21 7.33 -2.91
N PHE A 161 31.58 8.01 -3.98
CA PHE A 161 30.89 7.99 -5.28
C PHE A 161 30.82 6.59 -5.91
N LEU A 162 31.91 5.83 -5.89
CA LEU A 162 31.93 4.48 -6.47
C LEU A 162 31.10 3.50 -5.62
N SER A 163 31.30 3.53 -4.30
CA SER A 163 30.55 2.66 -3.38
C SER A 163 29.06 3.03 -3.26
N SER A 164 28.69 4.27 -3.62
CA SER A 164 27.31 4.74 -3.69
C SER A 164 26.64 4.49 -5.04
N TYR A 165 27.32 3.81 -5.97
CA TYR A 165 26.81 3.51 -7.32
C TYR A 165 26.47 4.76 -8.14
N VAL A 166 27.26 5.82 -8.00
CA VAL A 166 27.22 6.92 -8.97
C VAL A 166 27.77 6.41 -10.30
N ASP A 167 27.09 6.73 -11.39
CA ASP A 167 27.47 6.34 -12.74
C ASP A 167 27.61 7.56 -13.66
N ALA A 168 28.34 7.38 -14.77
CA ALA A 168 28.38 8.38 -15.82
C ALA A 168 26.98 8.53 -16.45
N GLY A 169 26.52 9.77 -16.59
CA GLY A 169 25.18 10.13 -17.04
C GLY A 169 24.24 10.56 -15.90
N ASP A 170 24.62 10.36 -14.63
CA ASP A 170 23.82 10.81 -13.49
C ASP A 170 23.71 12.34 -13.42
N THR A 171 22.62 12.82 -12.82
CA THR A 171 22.37 14.25 -12.64
C THR A 171 22.98 14.70 -11.32
N LEU A 172 23.96 15.58 -11.39
CA LEU A 172 24.54 16.27 -10.24
C LEU A 172 23.83 17.61 -10.05
N VAL A 173 23.22 17.83 -8.89
CA VAL A 173 22.64 19.11 -8.50
C VAL A 173 23.56 19.78 -7.48
N MET A 174 24.04 20.97 -7.80
CA MET A 174 24.90 21.77 -6.93
C MET A 174 24.19 23.03 -6.45
N THR A 175 24.31 23.35 -5.16
CA THR A 175 23.75 24.57 -4.58
C THR A 175 24.81 25.67 -4.49
N ASP A 176 24.52 26.83 -5.05
CA ASP A 176 25.38 28.01 -4.95
C ASP A 176 25.33 28.66 -3.55
N LEU A 177 26.18 29.67 -3.33
CA LEU A 177 26.21 30.41 -2.05
C LEU A 177 24.93 31.22 -1.77
N GLY A 178 24.13 31.49 -2.81
CA GLY A 178 22.83 32.15 -2.70
C GLY A 178 21.68 31.19 -2.37
N GLY A 179 21.94 29.88 -2.34
CA GLY A 179 20.95 28.83 -2.10
C GLY A 179 20.19 28.37 -3.34
N THR A 180 20.62 28.75 -4.54
CA THR A 180 20.00 28.30 -5.81
C THR A 180 20.66 27.01 -6.29
N GLU A 181 19.84 26.09 -6.78
CA GLU A 181 20.30 24.79 -7.30
C GLU A 181 20.57 24.87 -8.81
N HIS A 182 21.68 24.27 -9.25
CA HIS A 182 22.15 24.22 -10.64
C HIS A 182 22.49 22.79 -11.05
N GLU A 183 22.11 22.41 -12.27
CA GLU A 183 22.25 21.04 -12.78
C GLU A 183 23.50 20.85 -13.65
N TYR A 184 24.20 19.76 -13.36
CA TYR A 184 25.35 19.24 -14.10
C TYR A 184 25.11 17.75 -14.38
N THR A 185 25.81 17.20 -15.37
CA THR A 185 25.83 15.77 -15.66
C THR A 185 27.18 15.20 -15.25
N VAL A 186 27.16 14.04 -14.59
CA VAL A 186 28.38 13.29 -14.26
C VAL A 186 28.94 12.69 -15.54
N SER A 187 30.11 13.14 -15.98
CA SER A 187 30.75 12.66 -17.21
C SER A 187 31.54 11.38 -16.97
N SER A 188 32.20 11.27 -15.81
CA SER A 188 32.86 10.03 -15.38
C SER A 188 33.16 10.06 -13.88
N VAL A 189 33.08 8.89 -13.24
CA VAL A 189 33.52 8.68 -11.86
C VAL A 189 34.99 8.27 -11.86
N VAL A 190 35.86 9.09 -11.29
CA VAL A 190 37.32 8.89 -11.35
C VAL A 190 37.83 8.09 -10.14
N SER A 191 37.28 8.37 -8.95
CA SER A 191 37.58 7.70 -7.68
C SER A 191 36.39 7.86 -6.72
N GLU A 192 36.51 7.32 -5.49
CA GLU A 192 35.48 7.46 -4.44
C GLU A 192 35.14 8.92 -4.12
N ASP A 193 36.10 9.84 -4.30
CA ASP A 193 36.01 11.25 -3.91
C ASP A 193 36.02 12.21 -5.09
N LEU A 194 36.17 11.74 -6.33
CA LEU A 194 36.37 12.59 -7.51
C LEU A 194 35.44 12.23 -8.67
N LEU A 195 34.65 13.21 -9.10
CA LEU A 195 33.85 13.18 -10.33
C LEU A 195 34.43 14.13 -11.38
N THR A 196 34.28 13.75 -12.65
CA THR A 196 34.34 14.69 -13.77
C THR A 196 32.92 15.04 -14.18
N ILE A 197 32.63 16.31 -14.39
CA ILE A 197 31.29 16.85 -14.61
C ILE A 197 31.24 17.67 -15.89
N THR A 198 30.05 17.80 -16.46
CA THR A 198 29.79 18.68 -17.59
C THR A 198 28.49 19.42 -17.34
N GLN A 199 28.50 20.71 -17.61
CA GLN A 199 27.35 21.58 -17.42
C GLN A 199 26.18 21.15 -18.32
N SER A 200 25.01 20.94 -17.72
CA SER A 200 23.82 20.47 -18.46
C SER A 200 23.14 21.60 -19.25
N ALA A 201 23.29 22.86 -18.80
CA ALA A 201 22.81 24.05 -19.50
C ALA A 201 23.68 25.29 -19.18
N PRO A 202 23.95 26.18 -20.16
CA PRO A 202 24.75 27.39 -19.95
C PRO A 202 24.08 28.33 -18.91
N PHE A 203 24.87 28.83 -17.96
CA PHE A 203 24.49 29.88 -17.00
C PHE A 203 25.32 31.15 -17.28
N ASP A 204 24.68 32.32 -17.18
CA ASP A 204 25.24 33.62 -17.60
C ASP A 204 26.29 34.18 -16.61
N GLU A 205 26.44 33.61 -15.42
CA GLU A 205 27.32 34.11 -14.35
C GLU A 205 28.28 33.03 -13.81
N GLU A 206 29.43 33.45 -13.30
CA GLU A 206 30.39 32.58 -12.63
C GLU A 206 29.94 32.27 -11.19
N LEU A 207 29.12 31.24 -11.04
CA LEU A 207 28.46 30.90 -9.76
C LEU A 207 29.31 30.02 -8.84
N PHE A 208 30.26 29.27 -9.42
CA PHE A 208 31.10 28.31 -8.70
C PHE A 208 32.58 28.58 -8.96
N THR A 209 33.38 28.61 -7.90
CA THR A 209 34.81 29.00 -7.92
C THR A 209 35.65 27.98 -7.18
N GLU A 210 36.94 27.85 -7.53
CA GLU A 210 37.84 26.88 -6.91
C GLU A 210 38.13 27.14 -5.42
N ALA A 211 37.88 28.37 -4.95
CA ALA A 211 37.99 28.74 -3.54
C ALA A 211 36.75 28.37 -2.73
N GLY A 212 35.63 28.08 -3.40
CA GLY A 212 34.35 27.76 -2.78
C GLY A 212 34.19 26.28 -2.46
N GLU A 213 33.31 26.01 -1.50
CA GLU A 213 32.85 24.67 -1.17
C GLU A 213 31.31 24.67 -1.24
N TYR A 214 30.76 23.74 -1.99
CA TYR A 214 29.37 23.75 -2.42
C TYR A 214 28.66 22.48 -2.01
N ARG A 215 27.41 22.61 -1.57
CA ARG A 215 26.55 21.45 -1.31
C ARG A 215 26.16 20.82 -2.64
N PHE A 216 26.16 19.50 -2.70
CA PHE A 216 25.71 18.78 -3.88
C PHE A 216 24.87 17.57 -3.50
N ARG A 217 24.05 17.12 -4.45
CA ARG A 217 23.42 15.80 -4.46
C ARG A 217 23.50 15.19 -5.85
N VAL A 218 23.64 13.88 -5.94
CA VAL A 218 23.68 13.11 -7.18
C VAL A 218 22.42 12.27 -7.28
N MET A 219 21.69 12.45 -8.37
CA MET A 219 20.46 11.74 -8.71
C MET A 219 20.76 10.73 -9.82
N HIS A 220 20.54 9.46 -9.52
CA HIS A 220 20.68 8.35 -10.46
C HIS A 220 19.33 8.00 -11.09
N SER A 221 19.29 7.92 -12.42
CA SER A 221 18.09 7.51 -13.17
C SER A 221 17.93 5.99 -13.15
N LEU A 222 16.83 5.50 -12.58
CA LEU A 222 16.56 4.08 -12.49
C LEU A 222 16.04 3.52 -13.82
N ASP A 223 16.68 2.46 -14.30
CA ASP A 223 16.13 1.62 -15.36
C ASP A 223 14.88 0.86 -14.88
N LYS A 224 14.17 0.18 -15.79
CA LYS A 224 12.92 -0.52 -15.44
C LYS A 224 13.11 -1.58 -14.35
N LEU A 225 14.26 -2.25 -14.31
CA LEU A 225 14.55 -3.26 -13.31
C LEU A 225 14.86 -2.61 -11.95
N GLY A 226 15.61 -1.51 -11.93
CA GLY A 226 15.86 -0.67 -10.76
C GLY A 226 14.57 -0.11 -10.18
N GLN A 227 13.66 0.38 -11.01
CA GLN A 227 12.33 0.82 -10.60
C GLN A 227 11.52 -0.31 -9.96
N ALA A 228 11.49 -1.50 -10.59
CA ALA A 228 10.82 -2.68 -10.05
C ALA A 228 11.42 -3.11 -8.69
N ASN A 229 12.75 -3.08 -8.56
CA ASN A 229 13.46 -3.40 -7.32
C ASN A 229 13.19 -2.37 -6.23
N GLU A 230 13.06 -1.08 -6.55
CA GLU A 230 12.72 -0.03 -5.59
C GLU A 230 11.29 -0.20 -5.07
N ILE A 231 10.33 -0.57 -5.93
CA ILE A 231 8.96 -0.89 -5.50
C ILE A 231 8.97 -2.13 -4.58
N ALA A 232 9.74 -3.16 -4.93
CA ALA A 232 9.93 -4.34 -4.08
C ALA A 232 10.55 -3.97 -2.73
N ALA A 233 11.57 -3.10 -2.72
CA ALA A 233 12.23 -2.64 -1.50
C ALA A 233 11.27 -1.83 -0.62
N THR A 234 10.45 -0.98 -1.22
CA THR A 234 9.42 -0.20 -0.49
C THR A 234 8.41 -1.13 0.18
N SER A 235 7.90 -2.14 -0.53
CA SER A 235 7.01 -3.16 0.06
C SER A 235 7.71 -3.92 1.19
N LYS A 236 8.95 -4.38 1.00
CA LYS A 236 9.74 -5.07 2.03
C LYS A 236 9.98 -4.20 3.27
N ALA A 237 10.14 -2.89 3.12
CA ALA A 237 10.35 -1.97 4.22
C ALA A 237 9.13 -1.88 5.16
N TYR A 238 7.91 -2.05 4.64
CA TYR A 238 6.71 -2.19 5.47
C TYR A 238 6.67 -3.53 6.20
N GLY A 239 6.98 -4.63 5.51
CA GLY A 239 7.30 -5.93 6.11
C GLY A 239 6.23 -6.47 7.08
N SER A 240 4.94 -6.29 6.78
CA SER A 240 3.85 -6.61 7.73
C SER A 240 2.66 -7.28 7.07
N SER A 241 2.16 -8.34 7.72
CA SER A 241 0.93 -9.02 7.33
C SER A 241 -0.30 -8.14 7.51
N ARG A 242 -0.15 -7.02 8.24
CA ARG A 242 -1.17 -6.00 8.48
C ARG A 242 -1.12 -4.85 7.46
N PHE A 243 -0.21 -4.90 6.49
CA PHE A 243 -0.10 -3.90 5.44
C PHE A 243 -0.04 -4.53 4.05
N VAL A 244 -0.89 -4.02 3.15
CA VAL A 244 -0.94 -4.41 1.74
C VAL A 244 -0.51 -3.20 0.91
N ASN A 245 0.64 -3.30 0.23
CA ASN A 245 1.10 -2.27 -0.69
C ASN A 245 0.59 -2.56 -2.11
N ILE A 246 -0.31 -1.72 -2.61
CA ILE A 246 -0.96 -1.90 -3.90
C ILE A 246 -0.21 -1.17 -5.01
N TRP A 247 -0.05 -1.86 -6.14
CA TRP A 247 0.54 -1.36 -7.37
C TRP A 247 -0.43 -1.57 -8.55
N PRO A 248 -0.56 -0.63 -9.51
CA PRO A 248 0.27 0.54 -9.78
C PRO A 248 -0.08 1.83 -9.04
N ASP A 249 0.80 2.82 -9.18
CA ASP A 249 0.69 4.18 -8.64
C ASP A 249 -0.37 5.04 -9.34
N VAL A 250 -0.82 4.66 -10.54
CA VAL A 250 -1.84 5.36 -11.32
C VAL A 250 -2.86 4.38 -11.91
N CYS A 251 -4.14 4.67 -11.69
CA CYS A 251 -5.28 3.98 -12.28
C CYS A 251 -6.09 4.91 -13.19
N ILE A 252 -6.92 4.35 -14.04
CA ILE A 252 -7.79 5.09 -14.97
C ILE A 252 -9.23 4.80 -14.59
N VAL A 253 -10.02 5.86 -14.39
CA VAL A 253 -11.47 5.78 -14.18
C VAL A 253 -12.14 6.77 -15.11
N GLY A 254 -13.00 6.27 -16.00
CA GLY A 254 -13.47 6.97 -17.18
C GLY A 254 -12.29 7.40 -18.06
N GLU A 255 -12.18 8.70 -18.33
CA GLU A 255 -11.10 9.28 -19.14
C GLU A 255 -9.99 9.92 -18.28
N ARG A 256 -10.03 9.75 -16.96
CA ARG A 256 -9.13 10.44 -16.02
C ARG A 256 -8.07 9.49 -15.47
N GLU A 257 -6.83 9.94 -15.52
CA GLU A 257 -5.73 9.33 -14.75
C GLU A 257 -5.83 9.79 -13.30
N LEU A 258 -5.93 8.83 -12.38
CA LEU A 258 -6.14 9.05 -10.96
C LEU A 258 -5.10 8.28 -10.14
N PRO A 259 -4.82 8.72 -8.91
CA PRO A 259 -3.97 8.00 -7.98
C PRO A 259 -4.32 6.52 -7.77
N GLY A 260 -3.30 5.68 -7.68
CA GLY A 260 -3.40 4.24 -7.47
C GLY A 260 -4.03 3.84 -6.14
N TYR A 261 -4.07 4.72 -5.13
CA TYR A 261 -4.76 4.42 -3.87
C TYR A 261 -6.28 4.18 -4.04
N TYR A 262 -6.89 4.53 -5.17
CA TYR A 262 -8.28 4.14 -5.46
C TYR A 262 -8.42 2.64 -5.78
N LEU A 263 -7.36 1.98 -6.27
CA LEU A 263 -7.30 0.51 -6.32
C LEU A 263 -7.39 -0.07 -4.90
N ALA A 264 -6.76 0.58 -3.91
CA ALA A 264 -6.86 0.18 -2.51
C ALA A 264 -8.28 0.27 -1.96
N CYS A 265 -9.05 1.30 -2.36
CA CYS A 265 -10.49 1.36 -2.05
C CYS A 265 -11.26 0.19 -2.64
N ALA A 266 -11.01 -0.16 -3.90
CA ALA A 266 -11.66 -1.30 -4.54
C ALA A 266 -11.34 -2.63 -3.83
N VAL A 267 -10.08 -2.83 -3.45
CA VAL A 267 -9.65 -4.02 -2.67
C VAL A 267 -10.31 -4.03 -1.29
N ALA A 268 -10.36 -2.90 -0.58
CA ALA A 268 -11.03 -2.80 0.72
C ALA A 268 -12.53 -3.12 0.61
N GLY A 269 -13.20 -2.64 -0.44
CA GLY A 269 -14.57 -3.03 -0.78
C GLY A 269 -14.69 -4.54 -0.98
N GLY A 270 -13.83 -5.12 -1.82
CA GLY A 270 -13.82 -6.57 -2.05
C GLY A 270 -13.59 -7.39 -0.77
N ILE A 271 -12.76 -6.90 0.16
CA ILE A 271 -12.52 -7.55 1.46
C ILE A 271 -13.81 -7.62 2.30
N GLY A 272 -14.61 -6.55 2.28
CA GLY A 272 -15.91 -6.54 2.96
C GLY A 272 -17.03 -7.26 2.20
N GLY A 273 -16.92 -7.34 0.87
CA GLY A 273 -17.96 -7.90 0.01
C GLY A 273 -17.87 -9.42 -0.23
N LEU A 274 -16.70 -10.03 -0.03
CA LEU A 274 -16.45 -11.45 -0.31
C LEU A 274 -16.19 -12.26 0.97
N PRO A 275 -16.37 -13.60 0.94
CA PRO A 275 -15.99 -14.45 2.06
C PRO A 275 -14.52 -14.27 2.48
N SER A 276 -14.26 -14.35 3.78
CA SER A 276 -12.94 -14.05 4.39
C SER A 276 -11.76 -14.82 3.78
N HIS A 277 -11.95 -16.10 3.45
CA HIS A 277 -10.94 -16.97 2.83
C HIS A 277 -10.91 -16.93 1.30
N TYR A 278 -11.75 -16.10 0.68
CA TYR A 278 -11.74 -15.94 -0.78
C TYR A 278 -10.43 -15.30 -1.24
N GLY A 279 -9.70 -16.01 -2.09
CA GLY A 279 -8.45 -15.55 -2.69
C GLY A 279 -8.67 -14.51 -3.78
N PHE A 280 -7.90 -13.42 -3.76
CA PHE A 280 -8.04 -12.34 -4.75
C PHE A 280 -7.14 -12.53 -5.97
N THR A 281 -6.22 -13.48 -5.96
CA THR A 281 -5.39 -13.81 -7.12
C THR A 281 -6.28 -14.08 -8.35
N ARG A 282 -6.04 -13.34 -9.45
CA ARG A 282 -6.80 -13.34 -10.70
C ARG A 282 -8.25 -12.84 -10.61
N LEU A 283 -8.64 -12.23 -9.50
CA LEU A 283 -9.95 -11.58 -9.39
C LEU A 283 -9.91 -10.22 -10.10
N SER A 284 -10.96 -9.89 -10.84
CA SER A 284 -11.18 -8.53 -11.36
C SER A 284 -11.93 -7.68 -10.34
N ILE A 285 -11.63 -6.39 -10.30
CA ILE A 285 -12.32 -5.41 -9.46
C ILE A 285 -13.20 -4.49 -10.30
N ALA A 286 -14.30 -4.02 -9.72
CA ALA A 286 -15.18 -3.05 -10.33
C ALA A 286 -14.73 -1.61 -10.04
N GLY A 287 -15.13 -0.67 -10.90
CA GLY A 287 -14.91 0.77 -10.70
C GLY A 287 -13.57 1.31 -11.20
N ILE A 288 -12.76 0.48 -11.87
CA ILE A 288 -11.47 0.87 -12.45
C ILE A 288 -11.41 0.37 -13.89
N ASP A 289 -11.11 1.26 -14.84
CA ASP A 289 -11.16 0.98 -16.27
C ASP A 289 -9.78 0.60 -16.84
N GLY A 290 -8.69 1.11 -16.26
CA GLY A 290 -7.35 0.86 -16.75
C GLY A 290 -6.23 1.15 -15.76
N LEU A 291 -5.01 0.81 -16.17
CA LEU A 291 -3.80 0.91 -15.37
C LEU A 291 -2.69 1.66 -16.14
N LYS A 292 -1.84 2.39 -15.41
CA LYS A 292 -0.54 2.85 -15.90
C LYS A 292 0.57 2.16 -15.13
N ASN A 293 1.80 2.18 -15.64
CA ASN A 293 2.98 1.65 -14.95
C ASN A 293 2.82 0.19 -14.44
N SER A 294 2.02 -0.62 -15.13
CA SER A 294 1.75 -2.03 -14.79
C SER A 294 2.38 -2.96 -15.86
N ASN A 295 1.71 -4.02 -16.29
CA ASN A 295 2.24 -5.06 -17.20
C ASN A 295 2.39 -4.62 -18.67
N SER A 296 1.97 -3.40 -19.02
CA SER A 296 2.33 -2.76 -20.29
C SER A 296 3.64 -1.98 -20.20
N TYR A 297 4.14 -1.73 -18.99
CA TYR A 297 5.34 -0.93 -18.70
C TYR A 297 6.48 -1.80 -18.17
N PHE A 298 6.16 -2.76 -17.29
CA PHE A 298 7.08 -3.76 -16.75
C PHE A 298 6.85 -5.11 -17.43
N ASN A 299 7.94 -5.82 -17.70
CA ASN A 299 7.90 -7.21 -18.18
C ASN A 299 7.65 -8.20 -17.03
N ASN A 300 7.49 -9.49 -17.34
CA ASN A 300 7.17 -10.50 -16.33
C ASN A 300 8.26 -10.63 -15.25
N ASP A 301 9.54 -10.62 -15.63
CA ASP A 301 10.65 -10.74 -14.67
C ASP A 301 10.69 -9.55 -13.69
N GLN A 302 10.38 -8.34 -14.17
CA GLN A 302 10.26 -7.14 -13.34
C GLN A 302 9.05 -7.22 -12.41
N LEU A 303 7.90 -7.69 -12.91
CA LEU A 303 6.72 -7.91 -12.06
C LEU A 303 6.96 -9.01 -11.02
N ASP A 304 7.78 -10.02 -11.32
CA ASP A 304 8.23 -11.05 -10.37
C ASP A 304 9.12 -10.45 -9.30
N ALA A 305 10.09 -9.62 -9.67
CA ALA A 305 10.92 -8.90 -8.69
C ALA A 305 10.06 -8.04 -7.73
N MET A 306 9.03 -7.37 -8.23
CA MET A 306 8.08 -6.61 -7.42
C MET A 306 7.27 -7.51 -6.48
N ALA A 307 6.77 -8.64 -6.97
CA ALA A 307 5.99 -9.60 -6.21
C ALA A 307 6.82 -10.29 -5.10
N ASP A 308 8.10 -10.54 -5.35
CA ASP A 308 9.05 -11.05 -4.34
C ASP A 308 9.22 -10.11 -3.15
N GLY A 309 8.92 -8.81 -3.32
CA GLY A 309 8.85 -7.85 -2.24
C GLY A 309 7.54 -7.82 -1.45
N GLY A 310 6.54 -8.65 -1.81
CA GLY A 310 5.21 -8.59 -1.20
C GLY A 310 4.31 -7.49 -1.78
N THR A 311 4.60 -7.02 -2.99
CA THR A 311 3.76 -6.02 -3.66
C THR A 311 2.48 -6.68 -4.20
N PHE A 312 1.32 -6.09 -3.89
CA PHE A 312 0.02 -6.50 -4.39
C PHE A 312 -0.22 -5.85 -5.76
N ILE A 313 -0.03 -6.62 -6.83
CA ILE A 313 0.05 -6.07 -8.20
C ILE A 313 -1.27 -6.27 -8.94
N PHE A 314 -1.78 -5.20 -9.55
CA PHE A 314 -2.79 -5.25 -10.59
C PHE A 314 -2.14 -5.31 -11.97
N VAL A 315 -2.75 -6.08 -12.88
CA VAL A 315 -2.39 -6.21 -14.29
C VAL A 315 -3.64 -6.18 -15.17
N GLN A 316 -3.47 -5.92 -16.45
CA GLN A 316 -4.56 -5.83 -17.42
C GLN A 316 -4.20 -6.60 -18.69
N ALA A 317 -5.07 -7.49 -19.16
CA ALA A 317 -4.78 -8.31 -20.35
C ALA A 317 -4.71 -7.49 -21.64
N SER A 318 -5.44 -6.37 -21.70
CA SER A 318 -5.42 -5.37 -22.76
C SER A 318 -5.98 -4.06 -22.21
N SER A 319 -5.80 -2.93 -22.88
CA SER A 319 -6.29 -1.61 -22.42
C SER A 319 -7.81 -1.52 -22.22
N THR A 320 -8.59 -2.47 -22.79
CA THR A 320 -10.05 -2.51 -22.67
C THR A 320 -10.55 -3.64 -21.75
N ALA A 321 -9.67 -4.50 -21.24
CA ALA A 321 -10.06 -5.59 -20.34
C ALA A 321 -10.11 -5.08 -18.89
N PRO A 322 -11.01 -5.57 -18.02
CA PRO A 322 -11.00 -5.12 -16.63
C PRO A 322 -9.66 -5.46 -15.94
N PRO A 323 -9.06 -4.53 -15.17
CA PRO A 323 -7.92 -4.82 -14.31
C PRO A 323 -8.20 -5.99 -13.39
N HIS A 324 -7.19 -6.84 -13.18
CA HIS A 324 -7.27 -7.96 -12.25
C HIS A 324 -5.98 -8.08 -11.43
N ILE A 325 -6.11 -8.68 -10.25
CA ILE A 325 -4.98 -8.93 -9.35
C ILE A 325 -4.09 -10.02 -9.95
N ARG A 326 -2.79 -9.78 -10.03
CA ARG A 326 -1.78 -10.78 -10.42
C ARG A 326 -1.58 -11.82 -9.32
N HIS A 327 -1.33 -11.35 -8.10
CA HIS A 327 -1.17 -12.15 -6.88
C HIS A 327 -1.61 -11.31 -5.68
N GLN A 328 -2.45 -11.87 -4.81
CA GLN A 328 -2.78 -11.27 -3.53
C GLN A 328 -1.58 -11.41 -2.57
N LEU A 329 -0.95 -10.32 -2.17
CA LEU A 329 0.18 -10.38 -1.26
C LEU A 329 0.04 -9.33 -0.16
N THR A 330 0.43 -9.68 1.06
CA THR A 330 0.80 -8.69 2.07
C THR A 330 2.28 -8.35 1.90
N THR A 331 2.73 -7.32 2.62
CA THR A 331 4.15 -6.94 2.63
C THR A 331 5.03 -7.85 3.49
N ASP A 332 4.45 -8.78 4.27
CA ASP A 332 5.21 -9.77 5.03
C ASP A 332 5.48 -11.01 4.19
N ARG A 333 6.75 -11.32 3.96
CA ARG A 333 7.22 -12.47 3.18
C ARG A 333 7.90 -13.54 4.02
N SER A 334 7.77 -13.48 5.35
CA SER A 334 8.42 -14.39 6.28
C SER A 334 7.88 -15.83 6.21
N THR A 335 6.57 -15.98 6.04
CA THR A 335 5.90 -17.28 5.89
C THR A 335 4.77 -17.22 4.85
N LEU A 336 4.32 -18.39 4.38
CA LEU A 336 3.22 -18.50 3.42
C LEU A 336 1.90 -17.95 4.00
N GLU A 337 1.66 -18.16 5.29
CA GLU A 337 0.47 -17.74 6.01
C GLU A 337 0.40 -16.21 6.12
N MET A 338 1.54 -15.57 6.39
CA MET A 338 1.60 -14.12 6.55
C MET A 338 1.59 -13.38 5.21
N GLN A 339 2.17 -13.98 4.16
CA GLN A 339 2.20 -13.36 2.82
C GLN A 339 0.84 -13.39 2.11
N GLU A 340 0.00 -14.38 2.39
CA GLU A 340 -1.28 -14.54 1.69
C GLU A 340 -2.40 -13.75 2.36
N LEU A 341 -2.87 -12.70 1.68
CA LEU A 341 -3.96 -11.86 2.20
C LEU A 341 -5.21 -12.67 2.59
N SER A 342 -5.61 -13.68 1.79
CA SER A 342 -6.78 -14.52 2.13
C SER A 342 -6.58 -15.33 3.40
N PHE A 343 -5.36 -15.70 3.74
CA PHE A 343 -5.07 -16.43 4.97
C PHE A 343 -5.20 -15.50 6.18
N VAL A 344 -4.53 -14.34 6.14
CA VAL A 344 -4.59 -13.32 7.21
C VAL A 344 -6.03 -12.91 7.50
N LYS A 345 -6.80 -12.57 6.45
CA LYS A 345 -8.22 -12.21 6.58
C LYS A 345 -9.07 -13.29 7.21
N ASN A 346 -8.84 -14.54 6.82
CA ASN A 346 -9.62 -15.64 7.34
C ASN A 346 -9.29 -15.94 8.81
N PHE A 347 -8.01 -15.88 9.18
CA PHE A 347 -7.57 -16.02 10.56
C PHE A 347 -8.23 -14.97 11.46
N ASP A 348 -8.19 -13.70 11.04
CA ASP A 348 -8.81 -12.59 11.77
C ASP A 348 -10.33 -12.76 11.88
N TYR A 349 -11.00 -13.14 10.80
CA TYR A 349 -12.45 -13.37 10.79
C TYR A 349 -12.87 -14.47 11.78
N VAL A 350 -12.14 -15.58 11.80
CA VAL A 350 -12.38 -16.67 12.76
C VAL A 350 -12.12 -16.19 14.18
N SER A 351 -11.09 -15.37 14.39
CA SER A 351 -10.76 -14.82 15.69
C SER A 351 -11.81 -13.84 16.19
N TYR A 352 -12.35 -12.99 15.32
CA TYR A 352 -13.49 -12.10 15.63
C TYR A 352 -14.70 -12.90 16.12
N ILE A 353 -15.09 -13.94 15.39
CA ILE A 353 -16.26 -14.75 15.74
C ILE A 353 -16.05 -15.51 17.07
N CYS A 354 -14.86 -16.07 17.28
CA CYS A 354 -14.52 -16.74 18.53
C CYS A 354 -14.52 -15.76 19.70
N ARG A 355 -13.89 -14.59 19.55
CA ARG A 355 -13.86 -13.50 20.54
C ARG A 355 -15.28 -13.07 20.92
N ASP A 356 -16.13 -12.78 19.93
CA ASP A 356 -17.49 -12.29 20.16
C ASP A 356 -18.35 -13.34 20.87
N THR A 357 -18.14 -14.62 20.55
CA THR A 357 -18.78 -15.73 21.27
C THR A 357 -18.34 -15.81 22.73
N MET A 358 -17.04 -15.61 23.01
CA MET A 358 -16.51 -15.64 24.38
C MET A 358 -16.87 -14.38 25.19
N ASN A 359 -17.03 -13.23 24.55
CA ASN A 359 -17.38 -11.95 25.19
C ASN A 359 -18.69 -12.04 25.98
N ALA A 360 -19.63 -12.92 25.59
CA ALA A 360 -20.88 -13.14 26.29
C ALA A 360 -20.71 -13.66 27.75
N PHE A 361 -19.54 -14.21 28.09
CA PHE A 361 -19.27 -14.76 29.42
C PHE A 361 -18.56 -13.77 30.35
N ILE A 362 -17.88 -12.76 29.80
CA ILE A 362 -17.04 -11.83 30.57
C ILE A 362 -17.91 -10.98 31.49
N GLY A 363 -17.52 -10.90 32.77
CA GLY A 363 -18.19 -10.09 33.81
C GLY A 363 -19.52 -10.63 34.32
N GLN A 364 -20.12 -11.63 33.66
CA GLN A 364 -21.41 -12.23 34.06
C GLN A 364 -21.25 -13.59 34.75
N TYR A 365 -20.17 -14.32 34.44
CA TYR A 365 -19.91 -15.66 34.95
C TYR A 365 -18.75 -15.67 35.94
N ASN A 366 -18.89 -16.44 37.02
CA ASN A 366 -17.77 -16.78 37.90
C ASN A 366 -16.97 -17.95 37.32
N ILE A 367 -15.65 -17.97 37.55
CA ILE A 367 -14.79 -19.08 37.12
C ILE A 367 -15.05 -20.29 38.00
N THR A 368 -15.70 -21.29 37.43
CA THR A 368 -16.00 -22.59 38.06
C THR A 368 -15.76 -23.71 37.05
N GLN A 369 -15.67 -24.96 37.51
CA GLN A 369 -15.49 -26.10 36.59
C GLN A 369 -16.64 -26.24 35.58
N SER A 370 -17.87 -25.92 35.98
CA SER A 370 -19.01 -25.90 35.05
C SER A 370 -18.90 -24.75 34.04
N THR A 371 -18.43 -23.57 34.47
CA THR A 371 -18.15 -22.45 33.55
C THR A 371 -17.06 -22.81 32.54
N LEU A 372 -15.95 -23.43 32.96
CA LEU A 372 -14.88 -23.87 32.06
C LEU A 372 -15.37 -24.91 31.04
N ALA A 373 -16.21 -25.87 31.47
CA ALA A 373 -16.83 -26.82 30.56
C ALA A 373 -17.80 -26.14 29.57
N THR A 374 -18.52 -25.11 30.02
CA THR A 374 -19.42 -24.31 29.18
C THR A 374 -18.65 -23.51 28.13
N LEU A 375 -17.56 -22.83 28.52
CA LEU A 375 -16.66 -22.12 27.62
C LEU A 375 -16.09 -23.05 26.55
N ARG A 376 -15.60 -24.24 26.95
CA ARG A 376 -15.12 -25.26 26.01
C ARG A 376 -16.21 -25.67 25.02
N THR A 377 -17.44 -25.87 25.49
CA THR A 377 -18.58 -26.26 24.64
C THR A 377 -18.95 -25.14 23.66
N ALA A 378 -18.93 -23.88 24.12
CA ALA A 378 -19.19 -22.71 23.27
C ALA A 378 -18.11 -22.54 22.19
N LEU A 379 -16.83 -22.61 22.56
CA LEU A 379 -15.73 -22.53 21.59
C LEU A 379 -15.79 -23.68 20.57
N ARG A 380 -16.11 -24.90 21.03
CA ARG A 380 -16.33 -26.04 20.14
C ARG A 380 -17.47 -25.77 19.16
N GLY A 381 -18.62 -25.31 19.66
CA GLY A 381 -19.80 -25.05 18.84
C GLY A 381 -19.56 -24.03 17.74
N VAL A 382 -18.82 -22.95 18.04
CA VAL A 382 -18.52 -21.92 17.04
C VAL A 382 -17.49 -22.41 16.00
N LEU A 383 -16.46 -23.15 16.41
CA LEU A 383 -15.49 -23.73 15.48
C LEU A 383 -16.12 -24.81 14.58
N GLU A 384 -17.03 -25.64 15.10
CA GLU A 384 -17.83 -26.56 14.27
C GLU A 384 -18.70 -25.81 13.26
N THR A 385 -19.32 -24.70 13.67
CA THR A 385 -20.13 -23.89 12.75
C THR A 385 -19.28 -23.36 11.60
N LEU A 386 -18.08 -22.84 11.90
CA LEU A 386 -17.13 -22.35 10.90
C LEU A 386 -16.55 -23.45 10.00
N LYS A 387 -16.47 -24.68 10.52
CA LYS A 387 -16.06 -25.88 9.76
C LYS A 387 -17.14 -26.34 8.78
N LEU A 388 -18.42 -26.18 9.16
CA LEU A 388 -19.55 -26.52 8.31
C LEU A 388 -19.92 -25.41 7.30
N ASP A 389 -19.51 -24.16 7.57
CA ASP A 389 -19.73 -23.04 6.66
C ASP A 389 -18.82 -23.14 5.43
N THR A 390 -19.34 -23.80 4.40
CA THR A 390 -18.65 -24.13 3.16
C THR A 390 -19.16 -23.30 1.99
N SER A 391 -18.25 -22.84 1.15
CA SER A 391 -18.55 -22.10 -0.07
C SER A 391 -18.00 -22.82 -1.32
N PRO A 392 -18.69 -22.74 -2.47
CA PRO A 392 -18.19 -23.33 -3.72
C PRO A 392 -16.77 -22.84 -4.05
N LYS A 393 -15.93 -23.75 -4.57
CA LYS A 393 -14.52 -23.55 -4.95
C LYS A 393 -13.52 -23.28 -3.81
N ILE A 394 -13.94 -22.64 -2.72
CA ILE A 394 -13.04 -22.20 -1.64
C ILE A 394 -13.16 -23.03 -0.35
N GLY A 395 -14.16 -23.90 -0.24
CA GLY A 395 -14.33 -24.81 0.91
C GLY A 395 -14.79 -24.09 2.18
N SER A 396 -14.52 -24.69 3.34
CA SER A 396 -14.85 -24.14 4.65
C SER A 396 -13.82 -23.12 5.14
N ARG A 397 -14.25 -22.22 6.02
CA ARG A 397 -13.32 -21.26 6.65
C ARG A 397 -12.34 -21.94 7.59
N VAL A 398 -12.80 -22.97 8.31
CA VAL A 398 -11.99 -23.84 9.16
C VAL A 398 -12.01 -25.24 8.58
N LEU A 399 -10.85 -25.86 8.39
CA LEU A 399 -10.76 -27.25 7.91
C LEU A 399 -10.88 -28.23 9.08
N ASP A 400 -10.16 -27.93 10.17
CA ASP A 400 -10.18 -28.73 11.38
C ASP A 400 -9.72 -27.91 12.59
N TYR A 401 -9.96 -28.42 13.80
CA TYR A 401 -9.48 -27.77 15.01
C TYR A 401 -9.31 -28.77 16.18
N ASN A 402 -8.46 -28.41 17.13
CA ASN A 402 -8.25 -29.13 18.37
C ASN A 402 -8.15 -28.15 19.55
N ILE A 403 -9.08 -28.23 20.50
CA ILE A 403 -9.05 -27.39 21.72
C ILE A 403 -8.13 -28.08 22.74
N THR A 404 -6.91 -27.58 22.86
CA THR A 404 -5.85 -28.18 23.68
C THR A 404 -5.99 -27.83 25.16
N SER A 405 -6.41 -26.61 25.48
CA SER A 405 -6.59 -26.18 26.88
C SER A 405 -7.76 -25.21 27.05
N VAL A 406 -8.41 -25.30 28.22
CA VAL A 406 -9.36 -24.32 28.75
C VAL A 406 -9.17 -24.36 30.26
N ALA A 407 -8.46 -23.37 30.82
CA ALA A 407 -8.05 -23.38 32.22
C ALA A 407 -8.00 -21.97 32.81
N GLN A 408 -8.25 -21.88 34.11
CA GLN A 408 -8.00 -20.66 34.88
C GLN A 408 -6.49 -20.48 35.05
N MET A 409 -5.99 -19.25 34.87
CA MET A 409 -4.57 -18.99 35.09
C MET A 409 -4.25 -18.94 36.60
N GLU A 410 -3.09 -19.49 36.99
CA GLU A 410 -2.68 -19.53 38.40
C GLU A 410 -2.24 -18.15 38.92
N ASP A 411 -1.50 -17.40 38.08
CA ASP A 411 -0.96 -16.08 38.41
C ASP A 411 -2.03 -14.98 38.37
N VAL A 412 -3.04 -15.13 37.51
CA VAL A 412 -4.13 -14.17 37.33
C VAL A 412 -5.45 -14.89 37.46
N ARG A 413 -5.93 -15.00 38.71
CA ARG A 413 -7.05 -15.88 39.07
C ARG A 413 -8.41 -15.45 38.54
N ASP A 414 -8.55 -14.25 37.99
CA ASP A 414 -9.76 -13.78 37.31
C ASP A 414 -9.71 -13.98 35.79
N ARG A 415 -8.67 -14.65 35.26
CA ARG A 415 -8.50 -14.92 33.83
C ARG A 415 -8.60 -16.41 33.51
N VAL A 416 -9.33 -16.70 32.44
CA VAL A 416 -9.34 -18.02 31.77
C VAL A 416 -8.52 -17.91 30.48
N GLU A 417 -7.65 -18.88 30.26
CA GLU A 417 -6.91 -19.06 29.02
C GLU A 417 -7.45 -20.26 28.25
N MET A 418 -7.64 -20.08 26.95
CA MET A 418 -8.15 -21.09 26.04
C MET A 418 -7.20 -21.18 24.85
N ILE A 419 -6.72 -22.38 24.58
CA ILE A 419 -5.81 -22.64 23.45
C ILE A 419 -6.51 -23.62 22.51
N ALA A 420 -6.59 -23.25 21.24
CA ALA A 420 -7.07 -24.09 20.17
C ALA A 420 -6.12 -24.01 18.98
N GLU A 421 -5.76 -25.18 18.45
CA GLU A 421 -5.06 -25.31 17.18
C GLU A 421 -6.11 -25.36 16.09
N VAL A 422 -6.01 -24.48 15.09
CA VAL A 422 -7.01 -24.36 14.02
C VAL A 422 -6.31 -24.49 12.67
N SER A 423 -6.85 -25.34 11.81
CA SER A 423 -6.38 -25.54 10.44
C SER A 423 -7.23 -24.74 9.46
N PHE A 424 -6.57 -24.00 8.57
CA PHE A 424 -7.20 -23.12 7.60
C PHE A 424 -6.90 -23.58 6.16
N PRO A 425 -7.79 -23.29 5.20
CA PRO A 425 -7.51 -23.53 3.78
C PRO A 425 -6.40 -22.59 3.27
N TYR A 426 -5.51 -23.13 2.44
CA TYR A 426 -4.49 -22.34 1.74
C TYR A 426 -4.97 -21.97 0.32
N PRO A 427 -4.56 -20.81 -0.20
CA PRO A 427 -4.84 -20.44 -1.59
C PRO A 427 -4.08 -21.36 -2.56
N LEU A 428 -4.75 -21.78 -3.63
CA LEU A 428 -4.15 -22.59 -4.68
C LEU A 428 -3.42 -21.71 -5.71
N ASN A 429 -2.15 -21.42 -5.45
CA ASN A 429 -1.37 -20.50 -6.29
C ASN A 429 -0.76 -21.18 -7.54
N THR A 430 -0.32 -22.43 -7.44
CA THR A 430 0.35 -23.15 -8.52
C THR A 430 -0.19 -24.57 -8.67
N ILE A 431 -0.14 -25.10 -9.91
CA ILE A 431 -0.51 -26.48 -10.23
C ILE A 431 0.63 -27.08 -11.06
N GLY A 432 1.27 -28.13 -10.54
CA GLY A 432 2.22 -28.95 -11.30
C GLY A 432 1.47 -30.02 -12.09
N LEU A 433 1.38 -29.88 -13.41
CA LEU A 433 0.75 -30.87 -14.30
C LEU A 433 1.81 -31.59 -15.14
N HIS A 434 1.92 -32.90 -14.97
CA HIS A 434 2.81 -33.75 -15.77
C HIS A 434 1.99 -34.72 -16.63
N LEU A 435 2.02 -34.53 -17.95
CA LEU A 435 1.38 -35.41 -18.92
C LEU A 435 2.42 -36.41 -19.45
N THR A 436 2.16 -37.71 -19.31
CA THR A 436 3.01 -38.77 -19.88
C THR A 436 2.27 -39.52 -20.98
N ALA A 437 2.92 -39.70 -22.12
CA ALA A 437 2.37 -40.50 -23.20
C ALA A 437 2.55 -41.99 -22.89
N VAL A 438 1.49 -42.77 -23.09
CA VAL A 438 1.45 -44.23 -22.83
C VAL A 438 2.61 -44.98 -23.52
N HIS A 439 3.09 -44.48 -24.66
CA HIS A 439 4.13 -45.08 -25.48
C HIS A 439 5.57 -44.78 -25.01
N MET A 440 5.76 -43.93 -23.98
CA MET A 440 7.08 -43.54 -23.46
C MET A 440 7.43 -44.20 -22.11
N ARG A 441 6.67 -45.21 -21.67
CA ARG A 441 7.06 -46.04 -20.53
C ARG A 441 8.25 -46.91 -20.96
N ILE A 442 9.48 -46.40 -20.81
CA ILE A 442 10.65 -47.26 -20.74
C ILE A 442 10.50 -48.04 -19.44
N THR A 443 10.04 -49.28 -19.53
CA THR A 443 10.18 -50.25 -18.44
C THR A 443 11.68 -50.47 -18.24
N SER A 444 12.27 -49.77 -17.27
CA SER A 444 13.53 -50.18 -16.68
C SER A 444 13.28 -51.51 -15.96
N ASN A 445 13.78 -52.60 -16.55
CA ASN A 445 13.92 -53.88 -15.86
C ASN A 445 14.89 -53.78 -14.69
#